data_AF-A0A6F9AN60-F1
#
_entry.id   AF-A0A6F9AN60-F1
#
_cell.length_a   1.000
_cell.length_b   1.000
_cell.length_c   1.000
_cell.angle_alpha   90.00
_cell.angle_beta   90.00
_cell.angle_gamma   90.00
#
_symmetry.space_group_name_H-M   'P 1'
#
loop_
_entity.id
_entity.type
_entity.pdbx_description
1 polymer ?
#
loop_
_entity_poly.entity_id
_entity_poly.type
_entity_poly.pdbx_seq_one_letter_code
_entity_poly.pdbx_strand_id
1 'polypeptide(L)'
;EDSSPENLLLHGPFSRKPKRIRTAFSPSQLLRLERAFEKNHYVVGAERKQLASGLCLTETQVKVWFQNRRTKHKRQKLEEESPEAQQKRKGSQHVSRWRVATQQGSGPEDIDVISED
;
A
#
# COMPACT_ATOMS: atom_id res chain seq x y z
N GLU A 1 -11.68 -6.18 -44.26
CA GLU A 1 -10.72 -6.56 -43.22
C GLU A 1 -10.72 -5.49 -42.15
N ASP A 2 -11.14 -5.91 -40.97
CA ASP A 2 -11.39 -5.16 -39.75
C ASP A 2 -10.12 -5.19 -38.91
N SER A 3 -9.53 -4.03 -38.59
CA SER A 3 -8.51 -3.87 -37.55
C SER A 3 -8.21 -2.40 -37.35
N SER A 4 -9.05 -1.72 -36.57
CA SER A 4 -8.70 -0.43 -35.98
C SER A 4 -8.34 -0.63 -34.50
N PRO A 5 -7.09 -0.39 -34.07
CA PRO A 5 -6.63 -0.59 -32.70
C PRO A 5 -7.03 0.58 -31.78
N GLU A 6 -8.29 1.02 -31.81
CA GLU A 6 -8.79 2.16 -31.04
C GLU A 6 -9.62 1.75 -29.81
N ASN A 7 -9.24 0.67 -29.14
CA ASN A 7 -9.85 0.25 -27.87
C ASN A 7 -8.89 0.28 -26.66
N LEU A 8 -7.75 0.96 -26.77
CA LEU A 8 -6.78 1.08 -25.65
C LEU A 8 -6.82 2.43 -24.92
N LEU A 9 -7.63 3.40 -25.37
CA LEU A 9 -7.61 4.76 -24.84
C LEU A 9 -8.85 5.20 -24.05
N LEU A 10 -9.83 4.32 -23.79
CA LEU A 10 -11.04 4.68 -23.03
C LEU A 10 -10.98 4.36 -21.52
N HIS A 11 -9.79 4.23 -20.95
CA HIS A 11 -9.61 4.31 -19.50
C HIS A 11 -8.87 5.59 -19.15
N GLY A 12 -9.57 6.72 -19.20
CA GLY A 12 -9.05 7.99 -18.71
C GLY A 12 -8.53 7.87 -17.26
N PRO A 13 -7.55 8.70 -16.86
CA PRO A 13 -6.88 8.62 -15.55
C PRO A 13 -7.80 8.85 -14.33
N PHE A 14 -9.10 9.05 -14.56
CA PHE A 14 -10.13 9.33 -13.57
C PHE A 14 -11.14 8.21 -13.36
N SER A 15 -10.99 7.05 -14.02
CA SER A 15 -11.72 5.84 -13.62
C SER A 15 -11.18 5.34 -12.28
N ARG A 16 -11.58 6.01 -11.20
CA ARG A 16 -11.28 5.65 -9.82
C ARG A 16 -11.99 4.34 -9.52
N LYS A 17 -11.34 3.23 -9.87
CA LYS A 17 -11.65 1.89 -9.36
C LYS A 17 -12.00 2.03 -7.88
N PRO A 18 -13.19 1.55 -7.42
CA PRO A 18 -13.60 1.68 -6.04
C PRO A 18 -12.45 1.31 -5.11
N LYS A 19 -12.06 2.24 -4.21
CA LYS A 19 -11.00 1.99 -3.24
C LYS A 19 -11.43 0.77 -2.43
N ARG A 20 -10.65 -0.32 -2.47
CA ARG A 20 -10.95 -1.53 -1.71
C ARG A 20 -11.18 -1.15 -0.26
N ILE A 21 -12.32 -1.55 0.30
CA ILE A 21 -12.65 -1.31 1.71
C ILE A 21 -11.54 -1.94 2.55
N ARG A 22 -10.98 -1.15 3.46
CA ARG A 22 -10.02 -1.67 4.43
C ARG A 22 -10.76 -2.56 5.41
N THR A 23 -10.39 -3.83 5.44
CA THR A 23 -10.86 -4.77 6.44
C THR A 23 -9.89 -4.76 7.62
N ALA A 24 -10.43 -4.69 8.85
CA ALA A 24 -9.66 -4.82 10.08
C ALA A 24 -9.76 -6.27 10.57
N PHE A 25 -8.64 -6.81 11.05
CA PHE A 25 -8.62 -8.12 11.70
C PHE A 25 -8.88 -7.96 13.19
N SER A 26 -9.58 -8.93 13.78
CA SER A 26 -9.81 -8.96 15.23
C SER A 26 -8.49 -9.19 15.99
N PRO A 27 -8.41 -8.80 17.27
CA PRO A 27 -7.23 -9.07 18.10
C PRO A 27 -6.87 -10.57 18.15
N SER A 28 -7.87 -11.45 18.22
CA SER A 28 -7.66 -12.90 18.25
C SER A 28 -7.14 -13.46 16.92
N GLN A 29 -7.56 -12.88 15.79
CA GLN A 29 -6.99 -13.21 14.47
C GLN A 29 -5.53 -12.77 14.39
N LEU A 30 -5.21 -11.54 14.81
CA LEU A 30 -3.85 -11.01 14.80
C LEU A 30 -2.90 -11.85 15.68
N LEU A 31 -3.34 -12.24 16.88
CA LEU A 31 -2.53 -13.08 17.77
C LEU A 31 -2.18 -14.43 17.14
N ARG A 32 -3.14 -15.08 16.48
CA ARG A 32 -2.90 -16.37 15.81
C ARG A 32 -2.01 -16.22 14.58
N LEU A 33 -2.16 -15.13 13.82
CA LEU A 33 -1.28 -14.81 12.69
C LEU A 33 0.16 -14.57 13.16
N GLU A 34 0.35 -13.85 14.26
CA GLU A 34 1.67 -13.57 14.83
C GLU A 34 2.36 -14.84 15.32
N ARG A 35 1.64 -15.70 16.07
CA ARG A 35 2.16 -17.00 16.50
C ARG A 35 2.56 -17.91 15.35
N ALA A 36 1.83 -17.88 14.23
CA ALA A 36 2.21 -18.61 13.03
C ALA A 36 3.47 -18.01 12.39
N PHE A 37 3.56 -16.67 12.36
CA PHE A 37 4.72 -15.96 11.82
C PHE A 37 6.01 -16.27 12.59
N GLU A 38 5.97 -16.29 13.92
CA GLU A 38 7.12 -16.63 14.76
C GLU A 38 7.70 -18.02 14.44
N LYS A 39 6.86 -18.97 14.05
CA LYS A 39 7.29 -20.31 13.63
C LYS A 39 7.89 -20.29 12.23
N ASN A 40 7.26 -19.57 11.32
CA ASN A 40 7.70 -19.47 9.93
C ASN A 40 7.25 -18.13 9.30
N HIS A 41 8.20 -17.35 8.80
CA HIS A 41 7.94 -16.06 8.16
C HIS A 41 7.23 -16.18 6.79
N TYR A 42 7.06 -17.39 6.25
CA TYR A 42 6.47 -17.65 4.93
C TYR A 42 5.45 -18.80 4.94
N VAL A 43 4.16 -18.48 4.86
CA VAL A 43 3.10 -19.49 4.69
C VAL A 43 2.83 -19.83 3.22
N VAL A 44 2.80 -21.12 2.91
CA VAL A 44 2.63 -21.66 1.55
C VAL A 44 1.49 -22.67 1.46
N GLY A 45 0.92 -22.83 0.26
CA GLY A 45 -0.06 -23.87 -0.10
C GLY A 45 -1.00 -24.32 1.01
N ALA A 46 -0.74 -25.52 1.55
CA ALA A 46 -1.57 -26.16 2.57
C ALA A 46 -1.63 -25.40 3.90
N GLU A 47 -0.48 -24.92 4.40
CA GLU A 47 -0.41 -24.17 5.67
C GLU A 47 -1.25 -22.89 5.59
N ARG A 48 -1.18 -22.19 4.44
CA ARG A 48 -1.99 -21.00 4.20
C ARG A 48 -3.48 -21.32 4.21
N LYS A 49 -3.89 -22.39 3.55
CA LYS A 49 -5.28 -22.82 3.49
C LYS A 49 -5.83 -23.17 4.87
N GLN A 50 -5.07 -23.90 5.68
CA GLN A 50 -5.46 -24.24 7.05
C GLN A 50 -5.59 -23.01 7.94
N LEU A 51 -4.62 -22.08 7.87
CA LEU A 51 -4.66 -20.85 8.64
C LEU A 51 -5.84 -19.97 8.23
N ALA A 52 -6.10 -19.83 6.92
CA ALA A 52 -7.23 -19.08 6.40
C ALA A 52 -8.57 -19.63 6.93
N SER A 53 -8.76 -20.95 6.85
CA SER A 53 -9.95 -21.63 7.36
C SER A 53 -10.13 -21.43 8.87
N GLY A 54 -9.07 -21.63 9.67
CA GLY A 54 -9.14 -21.47 11.12
C GLY A 54 -9.40 -20.04 11.61
N LEU A 55 -9.07 -19.03 10.80
CA LEU A 55 -9.26 -17.61 11.11
C LEU A 55 -10.53 -17.00 10.50
N CYS A 56 -11.28 -17.76 9.70
CA CYS A 56 -12.36 -17.24 8.86
C CYS A 56 -11.88 -16.08 7.95
N LEU A 57 -10.72 -16.27 7.33
CA LEU A 57 -10.13 -15.32 6.37
C LEU A 57 -9.94 -16.00 5.02
N THR A 58 -9.76 -15.21 3.97
CA THR A 58 -9.33 -15.73 2.66
C THR A 58 -7.83 -15.98 2.63
N GLU A 59 -7.38 -16.94 1.81
CA GLU A 59 -5.95 -17.19 1.59
C GLU A 59 -5.22 -15.92 1.11
N THR A 60 -5.90 -15.07 0.34
CA THR A 60 -5.35 -13.78 -0.10
C THR A 60 -5.13 -12.82 1.06
N GLN A 61 -6.06 -12.72 2.02
CA GLN A 61 -5.88 -11.90 3.22
C GLN A 61 -4.71 -12.39 4.07
N VAL A 62 -4.59 -13.71 4.26
CA VAL A 62 -3.45 -14.31 4.96
C VAL A 62 -2.14 -14.01 4.23
N LYS A 63 -2.10 -14.20 2.90
CA LYS A 63 -0.93 -13.88 2.06
C LYS A 63 -0.50 -12.42 2.21
N VAL A 64 -1.45 -11.50 2.13
CA VAL A 64 -1.20 -10.05 2.25
C VAL A 64 -0.72 -9.71 3.66
N TRP A 65 -1.31 -10.29 4.70
CA TRP A 65 -0.88 -10.07 6.08
C TRP A 65 0.57 -10.52 6.29
N PHE A 66 0.94 -11.72 5.82
CA PHE A 66 2.32 -12.22 5.92
C PHE A 66 3.31 -11.34 5.14
N GLN A 67 2.93 -10.86 3.96
CA GLN A 67 3.77 -9.94 3.20
C GLN A 67 3.99 -8.61 3.95
N ASN A 68 2.92 -8.04 4.51
CA ASN A 68 3.00 -6.81 5.30
C ASN A 68 3.82 -7.02 6.59
N ARG A 69 3.66 -8.18 7.22
CA ARG A 69 4.37 -8.54 8.45
C ARG A 69 5.87 -8.66 8.22
N ARG A 70 6.31 -9.29 7.12
CA ARG A 70 7.72 -9.33 6.71
C ARG A 70 8.29 -7.93 6.46
N THR A 71 7.56 -7.06 5.77
CA THR A 71 7.98 -5.67 5.55
C THR A 71 8.16 -4.93 6.88
N LYS A 72 7.22 -5.09 7.82
CA LYS A 72 7.33 -4.53 9.17
C LYS A 72 8.54 -5.09 9.91
N HIS A 73 8.74 -6.40 9.90
CA HIS A 73 9.87 -7.07 10.55
C HIS A 73 11.21 -6.55 10.03
N LYS A 74 11.36 -6.46 8.70
CA LYS A 74 12.57 -5.90 8.07
C LYS A 74 12.82 -4.46 8.51
N ARG A 75 11.76 -3.63 8.58
CA ARG A 75 11.89 -2.23 9.03
C ARG A 75 12.30 -2.15 10.50
N GLN A 76 11.78 -3.02 11.36
CA GLN A 76 12.14 -3.07 12.78
C GLN A 76 13.62 -3.43 12.97
N LYS A 77 14.13 -4.41 12.22
CA LYS A 77 15.55 -4.79 12.28
C LYS A 77 16.50 -3.64 11.89
N LEU A 78 16.16 -2.90 10.83
CA LEU A 78 16.96 -1.74 10.40
C LEU A 78 16.92 -0.56 11.39
N GLU A 79 15.84 -0.44 12.16
CA GLU A 79 15.67 0.61 13.18
C GLU A 79 16.49 0.28 14.45
N GLU A 80 16.60 -1.02 14.80
CA GLU A 80 17.43 -1.50 15.90
C GLU A 80 18.93 -1.34 15.63
N GLU A 81 19.36 -1.50 14.37
CA GLU A 81 20.76 -1.32 13.96
C GLU A 81 21.18 0.17 13.85
N SER A 82 20.26 1.13 13.92
CA SER A 82 20.54 2.58 13.79
C SER A 82 19.50 3.47 14.53
N PRO A 83 19.67 3.69 15.85
CA PRO A 83 18.68 4.42 16.67
C PRO A 83 18.50 5.90 16.31
N GLU A 84 19.45 6.53 15.60
CA GLU A 84 19.33 7.92 15.14
C GLU A 84 18.27 8.11 14.03
N ALA A 85 17.82 7.04 13.36
CA ALA A 85 16.82 7.10 12.30
C ALA A 85 15.37 7.16 12.82
N GLN A 86 15.16 6.92 14.12
CA GLN A 86 13.85 6.80 14.80
C GLN A 86 12.99 8.07 14.68
N GLN A 87 13.63 9.25 14.70
CA GLN A 87 12.91 10.54 14.74
C GLN A 87 12.42 11.01 13.34
N LYS A 88 13.09 10.62 12.24
CA LYS A 88 12.74 11.10 10.88
C LYS A 88 11.60 10.33 10.21
N ARG A 89 11.16 9.19 10.74
CA ARG A 89 10.26 8.25 10.02
C ARG A 89 8.85 8.13 10.57
N LYS A 90 8.60 8.59 11.81
CA LYS A 90 7.26 8.64 12.39
C LYS A 90 6.49 9.84 11.81
N GLY A 91 5.56 9.55 10.90
CA GLY A 91 4.40 10.41 10.61
C GLY A 91 4.49 11.40 9.44
N SER A 92 5.66 11.99 9.12
CA SER A 92 5.68 13.13 8.18
C SER A 92 6.27 12.83 6.79
N GLN A 93 7.32 12.00 6.71
CA GLN A 93 8.10 11.93 5.46
C GLN A 93 7.46 11.15 4.31
N HIS A 94 6.57 10.19 4.59
CA HIS A 94 5.87 9.49 3.51
C HIS A 94 4.94 10.46 2.77
N VAL A 95 4.09 11.20 3.49
CA VAL A 95 3.18 12.18 2.90
C VAL A 95 3.93 13.30 2.18
N SER A 96 5.01 13.83 2.78
CA SER A 96 5.81 14.89 2.16
C SER A 96 6.54 14.44 0.89
N ARG A 97 7.07 13.21 0.86
CA ARG A 97 7.71 12.66 -0.35
C ARG A 97 6.72 12.41 -1.49
N TRP A 98 5.53 11.92 -1.18
CA TRP A 98 4.46 11.82 -2.18
C TRP A 98 4.02 13.20 -2.65
N ARG A 99 3.81 14.16 -1.75
CA ARG A 99 3.40 15.53 -2.09
C ARG A 99 4.36 16.20 -3.07
N VAL A 100 5.68 16.08 -2.86
CA VAL A 100 6.69 16.61 -3.78
C VAL A 100 6.66 15.88 -5.13
N ALA A 101 6.50 14.56 -5.14
CA ALA A 101 6.45 13.77 -6.36
C ALA A 101 5.14 13.95 -7.17
N THR A 102 4.05 14.42 -6.54
CA THR A 102 2.76 14.68 -7.21
C THR A 102 2.45 16.17 -7.40
N GLN A 103 3.40 17.07 -7.15
CA GLN A 103 3.24 18.49 -7.44
C GLN A 103 3.31 18.71 -8.96
N GLN A 104 2.23 18.32 -9.64
CA GLN A 104 1.90 18.78 -10.98
C GLN A 104 1.17 20.11 -10.82
N GLY A 105 1.86 21.20 -11.18
CA GLY A 105 1.28 22.47 -11.61
C GLY A 105 0.29 23.18 -10.68
N SER A 106 0.81 23.93 -9.71
CA SER A 106 0.09 25.08 -9.15
C SER A 106 1.13 26.14 -8.79
N GLY A 107 1.71 26.74 -9.81
CA GLY A 107 2.39 28.04 -9.70
C GLY A 107 1.34 29.13 -9.88
N PRO A 108 1.34 30.20 -9.06
CA PRO A 108 0.59 31.39 -9.38
C PRO A 108 1.38 32.10 -10.48
N GLU A 109 1.00 31.92 -11.73
CA GLU A 109 1.44 32.82 -12.79
C GLU A 109 0.40 33.94 -12.86
N ASP A 110 0.85 35.15 -12.52
CA ASP A 110 0.12 36.38 -12.75
C ASP A 110 -0.32 36.41 -14.21
N ILE A 111 -1.62 36.26 -14.45
CA ILE A 111 -2.23 36.59 -15.74
C ILE A 111 -2.34 38.11 -15.75
N ASP A 112 -1.28 38.77 -16.20
CA ASP A 112 -1.36 40.17 -16.60
C ASP A 112 -2.31 40.25 -17.81
N VAL A 113 -3.56 40.61 -17.51
CA VAL A 113 -4.55 41.00 -18.51
C VAL A 113 -4.13 42.37 -19.04
N ILE A 114 -3.27 42.36 -20.05
CA ILE A 114 -2.98 43.56 -20.84
C ILE A 114 -4.22 43.80 -21.70
N SER A 115 -5.09 44.70 -21.22
CA SER A 115 -6.18 45.28 -21.99
C SER A 115 -5.56 46.40 -22.82
N GLU A 116 -5.44 46.21 -24.13
CA GLU A 116 -5.09 47.29 -25.06
C GLU A 116 -6.07 47.29 -26.23
N ASP A 117 -6.41 48.52 -26.62
CA ASP A 117 -7.44 49.01 -27.55
C ASP A 117 -7.54 48.29 -28.91
#